data_AF-A0AAU9W896-F1
#
_entry.id   AF-A0AAU9W896-F1
#
_cell.length_a   1.000
_cell.length_b   1.000
_cell.length_c   1.000
_cell.angle_alpha   90.00
_cell.angle_beta   90.00
_cell.angle_gamma   90.00
#
_symmetry.space_group_name_H-M   'P 1'
#
loop_
_entity.id
_entity.type
_entity.pdbx_description
1 polymer ?
#
loop_
_entity_poly.entity_id
_entity_poly.type
_entity_poly.pdbx_seq_one_letter_code
_entity_poly.pdbx_strand_id
1 'polypeptide(L)'
;MNMKFEMKGNVNRHYFEVEGEGKGRLYEGLQKSTFWVTKGGPLPFSFDPLSTVFKYGNRCFTKYPAGMPDYFKQVFPAGISFERTVIYEDGGVATASGHFSSNVGISFLLSIWISSSVIFSFAQNNGAVTLSPNHVVEQCEN
;
A
#
# COMPACT_ATOMS: atom_id res chain seq x y z
N MET A 1 2.02 -7.45 -15.49
CA MET A 1 0.65 -6.99 -15.20
C MET A 1 0.68 -5.57 -14.72
N ASN A 2 -0.34 -4.78 -15.06
CA ASN A 2 -0.44 -3.39 -14.63
C ASN A 2 -1.26 -3.32 -13.33
N MET A 3 -0.96 -2.34 -12.50
CA MET A 3 -1.61 -2.12 -11.21
C MET A 3 -1.98 -0.65 -11.10
N LYS A 4 -3.17 -0.39 -10.54
CA LYS A 4 -3.65 0.91 -10.14
C LYS A 4 -3.94 0.89 -8.64
N PHE A 5 -3.48 1.93 -7.97
CA PHE A 5 -3.59 2.07 -6.53
C PHE A 5 -4.39 3.33 -6.22
N GLU A 6 -5.35 3.21 -5.33
CA GLU A 6 -6.14 4.30 -4.80
C GLU A 6 -6.15 4.18 -3.27
N MET A 7 -5.80 5.24 -2.57
CA MET A 7 -5.81 5.27 -1.11
C MET A 7 -6.44 6.55 -0.63
N LYS A 8 -7.29 6.41 0.37
CA LYS A 8 -7.84 7.52 1.15
C LYS A 8 -7.48 7.28 2.59
N GLY A 9 -6.89 8.26 3.25
CA GLY A 9 -6.42 8.09 4.62
C GLY A 9 -6.76 9.28 5.49
N ASN A 10 -6.86 9.01 6.79
CA ASN A 10 -6.85 10.02 7.82
C ASN A 10 -5.85 9.60 8.91
N VAL A 11 -4.81 10.41 9.09
CA VAL A 11 -3.81 10.20 10.13
C VAL A 11 -3.79 11.44 11.00
N ASN A 12 -4.06 11.31 12.30
CA ASN A 12 -4.06 12.43 13.24
C ASN A 12 -4.90 13.64 12.76
N ARG A 13 -6.11 13.39 12.22
CA ARG A 13 -7.04 14.39 11.64
C ARG A 13 -6.57 15.02 10.31
N HIS A 14 -5.44 14.60 9.77
CA HIS A 14 -4.98 15.00 8.45
C HIS A 14 -5.52 14.02 7.39
N TYR A 15 -6.47 14.50 6.57
CA TYR A 15 -6.98 13.73 5.45
C TYR A 15 -6.05 13.83 4.24
N PHE A 16 -5.83 12.72 3.55
CA PHE A 16 -5.03 12.66 2.34
C PHE A 16 -5.56 11.62 1.35
N GLU A 17 -5.21 11.83 0.07
CA GLU A 17 -5.46 10.88 -1.01
C GLU A 17 -4.14 10.60 -1.74
N VAL A 18 -3.91 9.32 -2.04
CA VAL A 18 -2.73 8.85 -2.79
C VAL A 18 -3.22 8.01 -3.94
N GLU A 19 -2.67 8.27 -5.11
CA GLU A 19 -2.82 7.41 -6.27
C GLU A 19 -1.47 6.80 -6.61
N GLY A 20 -1.50 5.70 -7.37
CA GLY A 20 -0.28 5.11 -7.87
C GLY A 20 -0.51 4.18 -9.04
N GLU A 21 0.56 3.98 -9.80
CA GLU A 21 0.59 3.03 -10.89
C GLU A 21 1.82 2.13 -10.75
N GLY A 22 1.65 0.88 -11.14
CA GLY A 22 2.73 -0.08 -11.04
C GLY A 22 2.68 -1.18 -12.09
N LYS A 23 3.81 -1.87 -12.20
CA LYS A 23 3.98 -3.06 -13.01
C LYS A 23 4.59 -4.16 -12.15
N GLY A 24 4.12 -5.38 -12.36
CA GLY A 24 4.67 -6.53 -11.66
C GLY A 24 4.59 -7.82 -12.46
N ARG A 25 5.37 -8.80 -12.01
CA ARG A 25 5.44 -10.17 -12.51
C ARG A 25 5.01 -11.11 -11.38
N LEU A 26 3.75 -11.53 -11.43
CA LEU A 26 3.07 -12.30 -10.38
C LEU A 26 3.84 -13.54 -9.89
N TYR A 27 4.41 -14.32 -10.82
CA TYR A 27 5.07 -15.59 -10.52
C TYR A 27 6.55 -15.43 -10.20
N GLU A 28 7.11 -14.23 -10.40
CA GLU A 28 8.52 -13.96 -10.13
C GLU A 28 8.75 -13.27 -8.78
N GLY A 29 7.70 -12.80 -8.08
CA GLY A 29 7.89 -12.08 -6.83
C GLY A 29 8.10 -10.57 -7.02
N LEU A 30 8.04 -10.07 -8.25
CA LEU A 30 8.54 -8.73 -8.58
C LEU A 30 7.40 -7.74 -8.78
N GLN A 31 7.48 -6.61 -8.08
CA GLN A 31 6.59 -5.47 -8.29
C GLN A 31 7.32 -4.14 -8.12
N LYS A 32 6.99 -3.19 -8.99
CA LYS A 32 7.45 -1.81 -8.92
C LYS A 32 6.26 -0.88 -9.11
N SER A 33 6.15 0.09 -8.23
CA SER A 33 5.05 1.06 -8.23
C SER A 33 5.57 2.46 -7.92
N THR A 34 4.95 3.45 -8.54
CA THR A 34 5.16 4.87 -8.26
C THR A 34 3.88 5.40 -7.65
N PHE A 35 4.01 6.19 -6.60
CA PHE A 35 2.89 6.78 -5.87
C PHE A 35 3.04 8.30 -5.83
N TRP A 36 1.90 8.99 -5.83
CA TRP A 36 1.83 10.45 -5.71
C TRP A 36 0.63 10.85 -4.85
N VAL A 37 0.84 11.89 -4.03
CA VAL A 37 -0.22 12.45 -3.18
C VAL A 37 -1.07 13.39 -4.03
N THR A 38 -2.35 13.04 -4.21
CA THR A 38 -3.30 13.85 -5.00
C THR A 38 -4.04 14.88 -4.14
N LYS A 39 -4.22 14.61 -2.84
CA LYS A 39 -4.81 15.57 -1.88
C LYS A 39 -4.14 15.45 -0.51
N GLY A 40 -4.09 16.56 0.22
CA GLY A 40 -3.51 16.61 1.57
C GLY A 40 -1.98 16.57 1.59
N GLY A 41 -1.33 16.94 0.49
CA GLY A 41 0.13 17.10 0.46
C GLY A 41 0.57 18.48 1.01
N PRO A 42 1.79 18.60 1.55
CA PRO A 42 2.71 17.52 1.92
C PRO A 42 2.17 16.73 3.12
N LEU A 43 2.50 15.43 3.20
CA LEU A 43 2.10 14.60 4.33
C LEU A 43 2.89 15.01 5.59
N PRO A 44 2.23 15.20 6.75
CA PRO A 44 2.90 15.58 7.99
C PRO A 44 3.58 14.38 8.70
N PHE A 45 3.77 13.26 8.00
CA PHE A 45 4.33 12.01 8.50
C PHE A 45 5.08 11.28 7.37
N SER A 46 5.93 10.30 7.74
CA SER A 46 6.66 9.49 6.75
C SER A 46 5.71 8.69 5.85
N PHE A 47 6.11 8.43 4.60
CA PHE A 47 5.38 7.54 3.70
C PHE A 47 5.53 6.05 4.07
N ASP A 48 6.51 5.69 4.90
CA ASP A 48 6.84 4.28 5.21
C ASP A 48 5.67 3.46 5.76
N PRO A 49 4.84 3.96 6.71
CA PRO A 49 3.63 3.26 7.15
C PRO A 49 2.70 2.87 6.01
N LEU A 50 2.53 3.77 5.02
CA LEU A 50 1.65 3.55 3.87
C LEU A 50 2.23 2.48 2.93
N SER A 51 3.56 2.45 2.79
CA SER A 51 4.26 1.47 1.95
C SER A 51 3.92 0.03 2.34
N THR A 52 3.74 -0.24 3.65
CA THR A 52 3.41 -1.58 4.14
C THR A 52 2.02 -2.05 3.71
N VAL A 53 1.09 -1.11 3.53
CA VAL A 53 -0.27 -1.40 3.12
C VAL A 53 -0.35 -1.58 1.60
N PHE A 54 0.36 -0.75 0.83
CA PHE A 54 0.44 -0.90 -0.62
C PHE A 54 1.16 -2.17 -1.05
N LYS A 55 2.29 -2.49 -0.42
CA LYS A 55 3.19 -3.56 -0.86
C LYS A 55 2.89 -4.90 -0.20
N TYR A 56 3.03 -4.99 1.12
CA TYR A 56 2.70 -6.21 1.86
C TYR A 56 1.19 -6.51 1.88
N GLY A 57 0.34 -5.55 1.50
CA GLY A 57 -1.05 -5.83 1.18
C GLY A 57 -1.19 -6.62 -0.12
N ASN A 58 -0.35 -6.34 -1.12
CA ASN A 58 -0.44 -6.91 -2.47
C ASN A 58 0.25 -8.29 -2.59
N ARG A 59 -0.25 -9.25 -1.80
CA ARG A 59 0.29 -10.62 -1.71
C ARG A 59 0.13 -11.43 -3.00
N CYS A 60 -0.67 -10.94 -3.94
CA CYS A 60 -0.84 -11.56 -5.25
C CYS A 60 0.47 -11.63 -6.03
N PHE A 61 1.45 -10.77 -5.75
CA PHE A 61 2.76 -10.76 -6.42
C PHE A 61 3.82 -11.62 -5.74
N THR A 62 3.51 -12.31 -4.64
CA THR A 62 4.45 -13.22 -3.98
C THR A 62 4.74 -14.44 -4.86
N LYS A 63 6.01 -14.83 -4.95
CA LYS A 63 6.43 -16.07 -5.63
C LYS A 63 6.18 -17.26 -4.72
N TYR A 64 5.17 -18.06 -5.06
CA TYR A 64 4.92 -19.34 -4.40
C TYR A 64 5.78 -20.45 -5.04
N PRO A 65 6.38 -21.35 -4.23
CA PRO A 65 7.15 -22.48 -4.75
C PRO A 65 6.23 -23.48 -5.47
N ALA A 66 6.82 -24.28 -6.38
CA ALA A 66 6.09 -25.29 -7.12
C ALA A 66 5.42 -26.29 -6.16
N GLY A 67 4.14 -26.58 -6.40
CA GLY A 67 3.34 -27.49 -5.57
C GLY A 67 2.70 -26.86 -4.32
N MET A 68 2.96 -25.58 -4.02
CA MET A 68 2.24 -24.86 -2.96
C MET A 68 1.02 -24.13 -3.56
N PRO A 69 -0.20 -24.34 -3.03
CA PRO A 69 -1.38 -23.62 -3.48
C PRO A 69 -1.26 -22.11 -3.21
N ASP A 70 -1.42 -21.32 -4.25
CA ASP A 70 -1.45 -19.86 -4.14
C ASP A 70 -2.88 -19.37 -3.96
N TYR A 71 -3.28 -19.18 -2.70
CA TYR A 71 -4.63 -18.70 -2.35
C TYR A 71 -4.93 -17.32 -2.94
N PHE A 72 -3.94 -16.40 -2.91
CA PHE A 72 -4.14 -15.02 -3.34
C PHE A 72 -4.34 -14.88 -4.85
N LYS A 73 -3.75 -15.76 -5.65
CA LYS A 73 -3.99 -15.78 -7.10
C LYS A 73 -5.28 -16.52 -7.47
N GLN A 74 -5.72 -17.50 -6.69
CA GLN A 74 -6.91 -18.33 -6.97
C GLN A 74 -8.25 -17.59 -6.78
N VAL A 75 -8.29 -16.57 -5.93
CA VAL A 75 -9.51 -15.78 -5.65
C VAL A 75 -9.91 -14.86 -6.81
N PHE A 76 -9.07 -14.68 -7.83
CA PHE A 76 -9.43 -13.93 -9.02
C PHE A 76 -10.28 -14.76 -9.99
N PRO A 77 -11.28 -14.14 -10.67
CA PRO A 77 -11.47 -12.70 -10.83
C PRO A 77 -12.26 -12.00 -9.72
N ALA A 78 -12.88 -12.74 -8.79
CA ALA A 78 -13.72 -12.15 -7.74
C ALA A 78 -12.95 -11.18 -6.84
N GLY A 79 -11.67 -11.47 -6.58
CA GLY A 79 -10.80 -10.61 -5.79
C GLY A 79 -10.77 -10.97 -4.30
N ILE A 80 -10.13 -10.13 -3.50
CA ILE A 80 -9.96 -10.35 -2.06
C ILE A 80 -9.95 -9.04 -1.31
N SER A 81 -10.62 -9.00 -0.16
CA SER A 81 -10.48 -7.94 0.82
C SER A 81 -9.56 -8.39 1.96
N PHE A 82 -8.90 -7.42 2.59
CA PHE A 82 -8.14 -7.64 3.80
C PHE A 82 -8.36 -6.50 4.78
N GLU A 83 -8.20 -6.81 6.05
CA GLU A 83 -8.08 -5.83 7.12
C GLU A 83 -6.76 -6.09 7.86
N ARG A 84 -6.10 -5.01 8.25
CA ARG A 84 -4.85 -5.05 9.00
C ARG A 84 -4.87 -3.98 10.07
N THR A 85 -4.44 -4.34 11.27
CA THR A 85 -4.08 -3.38 12.30
C THR A 85 -2.58 -3.49 12.54
N VAL A 86 -1.88 -2.37 12.42
CA VAL A 86 -0.46 -2.23 12.76
C VAL A 86 -0.38 -1.48 14.07
N ILE A 87 0.16 -2.13 15.09
CA ILE A 87 0.41 -1.55 16.41
C ILE A 87 1.91 -1.31 16.49
N TYR A 88 2.30 -0.05 16.65
CA TYR A 88 3.68 0.38 16.81
C TYR A 88 4.06 0.32 18.30
N GLU A 89 5.33 0.05 18.58
CA GLU A 89 5.83 -0.09 19.96
C GLU A 89 5.72 1.20 20.78
N ASP A 90 5.68 2.36 20.11
CA ASP A 90 5.47 3.69 20.70
C ASP A 90 3.99 3.98 21.04
N GLY A 91 3.11 3.00 20.88
CA GLY A 91 1.67 3.12 21.08
C GLY A 91 0.91 3.66 19.88
N GLY A 92 1.59 3.87 18.74
CA GLY A 92 0.92 4.23 17.50
C GLY A 92 0.01 3.11 16.99
N VAL A 93 -1.17 3.44 16.44
CA VAL A 93 -2.08 2.44 15.85
C VAL A 93 -2.51 2.91 14.47
N ALA A 94 -2.33 2.05 13.47
CA ALA A 94 -2.85 2.25 12.12
C ALA A 94 -3.72 1.07 11.72
N THR A 95 -5.00 1.33 11.46
CA THR A 95 -5.90 0.35 10.85
C THR A 95 -5.96 0.60 9.35
N ALA A 96 -5.94 -0.48 8.58
CA ALA A 96 -6.01 -0.45 7.13
C ALA A 96 -6.99 -1.50 6.63
N SER A 97 -7.97 -1.11 5.83
CA SER A 97 -8.77 -2.04 5.04
C SER A 97 -8.42 -1.87 3.57
N GLY A 98 -8.38 -2.98 2.85
CA GLY A 98 -8.03 -2.99 1.43
C GLY A 98 -8.89 -3.94 0.64
N HIS A 99 -9.19 -3.59 -0.61
CA HIS A 99 -9.86 -4.46 -1.56
C HIS A 99 -9.07 -4.56 -2.85
N PHE A 100 -8.83 -5.79 -3.31
CA PHE A 100 -8.19 -6.12 -4.57
C PHE A 100 -9.21 -6.69 -5.53
N SER A 101 -9.38 -6.07 -6.69
CA SER A 101 -10.15 -6.64 -7.80
C SER A 101 -9.34 -6.59 -9.09
N SER A 102 -9.57 -7.57 -9.96
CA SER A 102 -9.16 -7.47 -11.36
C SER A 102 -10.28 -6.81 -12.16
N ASN A 103 -10.04 -5.63 -12.70
CA ASN A 103 -10.91 -5.11 -13.75
C ASN A 103 -10.66 -5.94 -15.01
N VAL A 104 -11.73 -6.34 -15.70
CA VAL A 104 -11.71 -7.19 -16.91
C VAL A 104 -10.69 -6.66 -17.93
N GLY A 105 -9.45 -7.15 -17.85
CA GLY A 105 -8.28 -6.59 -18.55
C GLY A 105 -7.13 -6.16 -17.61
N ILE A 106 -6.23 -7.11 -17.27
CA ILE A 106 -4.86 -7.00 -16.70
C ILE A 106 -4.55 -5.79 -15.78
N SER A 107 -5.51 -5.33 -15.00
CA SER A 107 -5.38 -4.18 -14.11
C SER A 107 -5.98 -4.52 -12.76
N PHE A 108 -5.16 -4.46 -11.72
CA PHE A 108 -5.63 -4.59 -10.35
C PHE A 108 -5.93 -3.22 -9.77
N LEU A 109 -7.08 -3.08 -9.11
CA LEU A 109 -7.40 -1.92 -8.29
C LEU A 109 -7.19 -2.30 -6.83
N LEU A 110 -6.36 -1.54 -6.11
CA LEU A 110 -6.26 -1.60 -4.66
C LEU A 110 -6.83 -0.32 -4.07
N SER A 111 -7.94 -0.43 -3.34
CA SER A 111 -8.53 0.67 -2.58
C SER A 111 -8.18 0.51 -1.10
N ILE A 112 -7.50 1.48 -0.49
CA ILE A 112 -7.11 1.42 0.93
C ILE A 112 -7.76 2.53 1.74
N TRP A 113 -8.27 2.19 2.93
CA TRP A 113 -8.66 3.16 3.96
C TRP A 113 -7.80 3.06 5.20
N ILE A 114 -7.23 4.18 5.66
CA ILE A 114 -6.45 4.25 6.91
C ILE A 114 -7.08 5.19 7.92
N SER A 115 -7.22 4.72 9.16
CA SER A 115 -7.59 5.55 10.31
C SER A 115 -6.58 5.31 11.44
N SER A 116 -5.99 6.39 11.96
CA SER A 116 -5.10 6.32 13.12
C SER A 116 -5.61 7.19 14.26
N SER A 117 -5.65 6.62 15.46
CA SER A 117 -6.11 7.30 16.67
C SER A 117 -4.96 8.02 17.39
N VAL A 118 -3.72 7.57 17.18
CA VAL A 118 -2.50 8.10 17.79
C VAL A 118 -1.30 7.63 16.96
N ILE A 119 -0.40 8.52 16.53
CA ILE A 119 0.98 8.21 16.12
C ILE A 119 1.87 9.20 16.87
N PHE A 120 2.59 8.75 17.90
CA PHE A 120 3.32 9.67 18.79
C PHE A 120 4.75 9.97 18.32
N SER A 121 5.45 9.07 17.60
CA SER A 121 6.87 9.32 17.28
C SER A 121 7.23 9.60 15.82
N PHE A 122 6.37 9.38 14.83
CA PHE A 122 6.70 9.74 13.43
C PHE A 122 6.42 11.20 13.06
N ALA A 123 5.73 11.97 13.92
CA ALA A 123 5.46 13.39 13.71
C ALA A 123 6.63 14.31 14.10
N GLN A 124 7.68 13.79 14.75
CA GLN A 124 8.86 14.54 15.17
C GLN A 124 10.10 14.16 14.35
N ASN A 125 10.02 14.24 13.03
CA ASN A 125 11.25 14.41 12.25
C ASN A 125 11.44 15.91 11.99
N ASN A 126 12.33 16.53 12.76
CA ASN A 126 12.80 17.93 12.62
C ASN A 126 13.62 18.17 11.33
N GLY A 127 13.27 17.47 10.27
CA GLY A 127 13.74 17.68 8.91
C GLY A 127 12.57 17.33 8.03
N ALA A 128 11.82 18.35 7.58
CA ALA A 128 10.80 18.19 6.56
C ALA A 128 11.49 17.62 5.31
N VAL A 129 11.48 16.30 5.17
CA VAL A 129 11.76 15.66 3.89
C VAL A 129 10.51 15.89 3.06
N THR A 130 10.49 17.03 2.37
CA THR A 130 9.58 17.28 1.27
C THR A 130 9.86 16.21 0.22
N LEU A 131 9.16 15.09 0.30
CA LEU A 131 9.21 14.09 -0.74
C LEU A 131 8.65 14.72 -2.01
N SER A 132 9.45 14.70 -3.08
CA SER A 132 9.05 15.08 -4.43
C SER A 132 7.71 14.42 -4.77
N PRO A 133 6.81 15.09 -5.51
CA PRO A 133 5.46 14.58 -5.81
C PRO A 133 5.43 13.19 -6.46
N ASN A 134 6.58 12.70 -6.96
CA ASN A 134 6.73 11.35 -7.50
C ASN A 134 7.65 10.52 -6.60
N HIS A 135 7.08 9.72 -5.70
CA HIS A 135 7.84 8.77 -4.89
C HIS A 135 7.83 7.39 -5.56
N VAL A 136 8.99 6.95 -6.05
CA VAL A 136 9.17 5.62 -6.65
C VAL A 136 9.55 4.66 -5.54
N VAL A 137 8.73 3.63 -5.31
CA VAL A 137 9.03 2.59 -4.31
C VAL A 137 9.27 1.28 -5.04
N GLU A 138 10.53 0.82 -5.08
CA GLU A 138 10.89 -0.49 -5.62
C GLU A 138 10.85 -1.56 -4.53
N GLN A 139 10.38 -2.77 -4.84
CA GLN A 139 10.53 -3.94 -3.97
C GLN A 139 11.05 -5.08 -4.84
N CYS A 140 12.33 -5.37 -4.70
CA CYS A 140 12.92 -6.63 -5.10
C CYS A 140 12.87 -7.52 -3.85
N GLU A 141 11.97 -8.51 -3.83
CA GLU A 141 12.19 -9.65 -2.93
C GLU A 141 13.35 -10.44 -3.52
N ASN A 142 14.50 -10.40 -2.84
CA ASN A 142 15.67 -11.23 -3.14
C ASN A 142 15.44 -12.67 -2.68
#